data_AF-A0A484YCI8-F1
#
_entry.id   AF-A0A484YCI8-F1
#
_cell.length_a   1.000
_cell.length_b   1.000
_cell.length_c   1.000
_cell.angle_alpha   90.00
_cell.angle_beta   90.00
_cell.angle_gamma   90.00
#
_symmetry.space_group_name_H-M   'P 1'
#
loop_
_entity.id
_entity.type
_entity.pdbx_description
1 polymer ?
#
loop_
_entity_poly.entity_id
_entity_poly.type
_entity_poly.pdbx_seq_one_letter_code
_entity_poly.pdbx_strand_id
1 'polypeptide(L)'
;MGSGYFTSLARSLFQPLIPETAAQQNEFNNIVAPLAEWEATNHLEQLGDRPLLLWHGLDDDVVPADESLRLQQALSETGRDKLLTCSWQPGVRHRITPEALDAAVTFFRQHL
;
A
#
# COMPACT_ATOMS: atom_id res chain seq x y z
N MET A 1 -1.35 -1.00 7.14
CA MET A 1 -0.94 -2.28 6.54
C MET A 1 -1.78 -2.52 5.30
N GLY A 2 -1.19 -2.32 4.13
CA GLY A 2 -1.85 -2.45 2.84
C GLY A 2 -0.91 -1.99 1.72
N SER A 3 -1.15 -2.50 0.52
CA SER A 3 -0.46 -2.05 -0.70
C SER A 3 -1.46 -1.36 -1.61
N GLY A 4 -0.99 -0.33 -2.30
CA GLY A 4 -1.70 0.32 -3.40
C GLY A 4 -1.25 -0.14 -4.79
N TYR A 5 -0.29 -1.07 -4.88
CA TYR A 5 0.37 -1.49 -6.13
C TYR A 5 -0.11 -2.89 -6.55
N PHE A 6 -1.41 -3.03 -6.78
CA PHE A 6 -2.07 -4.33 -6.96
C PHE A 6 -1.51 -5.17 -8.11
N THR A 7 -1.18 -4.54 -9.25
CA THR A 7 -0.67 -5.27 -10.42
C THR A 7 0.74 -5.82 -10.21
N SER A 8 1.56 -5.09 -9.44
CA SER A 8 2.88 -5.51 -8.98
C SER A 8 2.75 -6.63 -7.96
N LEU A 9 1.93 -6.40 -6.93
CA LEU A 9 1.82 -7.28 -5.79
C LEU A 9 1.19 -8.63 -6.16
N ALA A 10 0.25 -8.68 -7.11
CA ALA A 10 -0.33 -9.92 -7.62
C ALA A 10 0.72 -10.88 -8.25
N ARG A 11 1.95 -10.41 -8.53
CA ARG A 11 3.06 -11.24 -9.01
C ARG A 11 3.80 -11.95 -7.89
N SER A 12 3.56 -11.63 -6.62
CA SER A 12 4.24 -12.26 -5.48
C SER A 12 3.26 -12.70 -4.40
N LEU A 13 2.30 -11.86 -4.04
CA LEU A 13 1.29 -12.12 -3.03
C LEU A 13 -0.01 -12.55 -3.69
N PHE A 14 -0.41 -13.81 -3.45
CA PHE A 14 -1.60 -14.44 -4.03
C PHE A 14 -1.61 -14.45 -5.57
N GLN A 15 -0.56 -15.01 -6.16
CA GLN A 15 -0.48 -15.22 -7.61
C GLN A 15 -1.68 -16.04 -8.10
N PRO A 16 -2.55 -15.49 -8.97
CA PRO A 16 -3.70 -16.24 -9.49
C PRO A 16 -3.26 -17.38 -10.43
N LEU A 17 -2.07 -17.27 -11.00
CA LEU A 17 -1.44 -18.22 -11.90
C LEU A 17 0.08 -18.03 -11.85
N ILE A 18 0.85 -19.11 -11.85
CA ILE A 18 2.30 -19.08 -12.03
C ILE A 18 2.60 -19.43 -13.49
N PRO A 19 2.98 -18.46 -14.34
CA PRO A 19 3.15 -18.70 -15.76
C PRO A 19 4.47 -19.42 -16.06
N GLU A 20 4.39 -20.55 -16.77
CA GLU A 20 5.56 -21.29 -17.30
C GLU A 20 5.71 -21.13 -18.81
N THR A 21 4.69 -20.59 -19.48
CA THR A 21 4.62 -20.40 -20.92
C THR A 21 4.17 -18.99 -21.28
N ALA A 22 4.44 -18.56 -22.52
CA ALA A 22 3.97 -17.26 -23.02
C ALA A 22 2.44 -17.14 -23.03
N ALA A 23 1.72 -18.25 -23.28
CA ALA A 23 0.26 -18.26 -23.24
C ALA A 23 -0.26 -18.00 -21.81
N GLN A 24 0.31 -18.67 -20.81
CA GLN A 24 -0.02 -18.44 -19.41
C GLN A 24 0.39 -17.04 -18.93
N GLN A 25 1.48 -16.48 -19.45
CA GLN A 25 1.87 -15.10 -19.15
C GLN A 25 0.82 -14.10 -19.65
N ASN A 26 0.25 -14.34 -20.83
CA ASN A 26 -0.84 -13.52 -21.35
C ASN A 26 -2.12 -13.69 -20.53
N GLU A 27 -2.45 -14.91 -20.10
CA GLU A 27 -3.57 -15.17 -19.21
C GLU A 27 -3.42 -14.46 -17.87
N PHE A 28 -2.25 -14.55 -17.23
CA PHE A 28 -1.91 -13.81 -16.02
C PHE A 28 -2.12 -12.30 -16.22
N ASN A 29 -1.60 -11.74 -17.32
CA ASN A 29 -1.75 -10.32 -17.62
C ASN A 29 -3.24 -9.93 -17.78
N ASN A 30 -4.05 -10.78 -18.41
CA ASN A 30 -5.49 -10.55 -18.55
C ASN A 30 -6.23 -10.60 -17.21
N ILE A 31 -5.86 -11.50 -16.30
CA ILE A 31 -6.44 -11.61 -14.96
C ILE A 31 -6.14 -10.36 -14.13
N VAL A 32 -4.89 -9.85 -14.24
CA VAL A 32 -4.41 -8.72 -13.43
C VAL A 32 -4.78 -7.36 -14.03
N ALA A 33 -5.01 -7.26 -15.35
CA ALA A 33 -5.30 -6.01 -16.03
C ALA A 33 -6.42 -5.16 -15.38
N PRO A 34 -7.56 -5.73 -14.91
CA PRO A 34 -8.59 -4.95 -14.24
C PRO A 34 -8.13 -4.27 -12.93
N LEU A 35 -7.08 -4.77 -12.28
CA LEU A 35 -6.55 -4.19 -11.04
C LEU A 35 -5.86 -2.84 -11.27
N ALA A 36 -5.44 -2.54 -12.50
CA ALA A 36 -4.73 -1.31 -12.84
C ALA A 36 -5.54 -0.05 -12.53
N GLU A 37 -6.86 -0.10 -12.71
CA GLU A 37 -7.77 1.02 -12.40
C GLU A 37 -7.71 1.43 -10.91
N TRP A 38 -7.45 0.45 -10.04
CA TRP A 38 -7.49 0.63 -8.59
C TRP A 38 -6.12 0.97 -7.99
N GLU A 39 -5.04 0.97 -8.78
CA GLU A 39 -3.70 1.31 -8.29
C GLU A 39 -3.68 2.69 -7.62
N ALA A 40 -3.18 2.76 -6.39
CA ALA A 40 -3.11 4.01 -5.63
C ALA A 40 -2.26 5.10 -6.32
N THR A 41 -1.30 4.69 -7.16
CA THR A 41 -0.49 5.58 -8.00
C THR A 41 -1.29 6.39 -9.00
N ASN A 42 -2.43 5.87 -9.46
CA ASN A 42 -3.32 6.59 -10.36
C ASN A 42 -4.18 7.62 -9.62
N HIS A 43 -4.16 7.60 -8.28
CA HIS A 43 -5.02 8.40 -7.41
C HIS A 43 -4.23 9.26 -6.41
N LEU A 44 -2.95 9.55 -6.68
CA LEU A 44 -2.08 10.29 -5.75
C LEU A 44 -2.60 11.70 -5.41
N GLU A 45 -3.26 12.36 -6.37
CA GLU A 45 -3.88 13.66 -6.13
C GLU A 45 -5.00 13.58 -5.09
N GLN A 46 -5.94 12.66 -5.27
CA GLN A 46 -7.04 12.46 -4.32
C GLN A 46 -6.54 11.98 -2.95
N LEU A 47 -5.42 11.26 -2.91
CA LEU A 47 -4.78 10.85 -1.66
C LEU A 47 -4.07 12.01 -0.96
N GLY A 48 -3.41 12.90 -1.70
CA GLY A 48 -2.66 14.03 -1.16
C GLY A 48 -3.51 15.24 -0.76
N ASP A 49 -4.73 15.35 -1.29
CA ASP A 49 -5.64 16.48 -1.03
C ASP A 49 -6.39 16.39 0.31
N ARG A 50 -6.07 15.39 1.13
CA ARG A 50 -6.68 15.18 2.46
C ARG A 50 -5.67 14.66 3.46
N PRO A 51 -5.91 14.85 4.77
CA PRO A 51 -5.14 14.16 5.80
C PRO A 51 -5.09 12.65 5.52
N LEU A 52 -3.88 12.09 5.46
CA LEU A 52 -3.64 10.68 5.23
C LEU A 52 -2.68 10.12 6.28
N LEU A 53 -3.07 9.04 6.93
CA LEU A 53 -2.21 8.27 7.84
C LEU A 53 -1.75 6.98 7.16
N LEU A 54 -0.44 6.80 7.01
CA LEU A 54 0.18 5.52 6.70
C LEU A 54 0.76 4.92 7.97
N TRP A 55 0.29 3.72 8.33
CA TRP A 55 0.87 2.91 9.40
C TRP A 55 1.23 1.51 8.89
N HIS A 56 2.42 1.02 9.27
CA HIS A 56 2.86 -0.33 8.94
C HIS A 56 3.83 -0.89 10.00
N GLY A 57 3.71 -2.18 10.28
CA GLY A 57 4.77 -2.95 10.92
C GLY A 57 5.91 -3.20 9.93
N LEU A 58 7.15 -2.97 10.34
CA LEU A 58 8.32 -3.15 9.45
C LEU A 58 8.67 -4.61 9.17
N ASP A 59 8.19 -5.52 10.01
CA ASP A 59 8.43 -6.96 9.89
C ASP A 59 7.19 -7.68 9.37
N ASP A 60 6.27 -6.98 8.69
CA ASP A 60 5.07 -7.55 8.09
C ASP A 60 5.46 -8.65 7.10
N ASP A 61 5.05 -9.87 7.43
CA ASP A 61 5.39 -11.12 6.75
C ASP A 61 4.35 -11.51 5.68
N VAL A 62 3.31 -10.69 5.50
CA VAL A 62 2.26 -10.90 4.49
C VAL A 62 2.31 -9.79 3.45
N VAL A 63 2.27 -8.52 3.86
CA VAL A 63 2.37 -7.36 2.98
C VAL A 63 3.64 -6.61 3.34
N PRO A 64 4.72 -6.69 2.53
CA PRO A 64 5.97 -6.02 2.86
C PRO A 64 5.79 -4.52 3.11
N ALA A 65 6.48 -3.99 4.12
CA ALA A 65 6.43 -2.57 4.45
C ALA A 65 6.86 -1.65 3.29
N ASP A 66 7.70 -2.18 2.38
CA ASP A 66 8.12 -1.53 1.13
C ASP A 66 6.93 -1.01 0.32
N GLU A 67 5.78 -1.66 0.38
CA GLU A 67 4.57 -1.22 -0.32
C GLU A 67 4.05 0.13 0.20
N SER A 68 4.10 0.36 1.51
CA SER A 68 3.73 1.64 2.10
C SER A 68 4.84 2.69 1.99
N LEU A 69 6.11 2.28 2.06
CA LEU A 69 7.25 3.17 1.84
C LEU A 69 7.26 3.71 0.40
N ARG A 70 6.94 2.86 -0.58
CA ARG A 70 6.82 3.25 -1.99
C ARG A 70 5.70 4.27 -2.20
N LEU A 71 4.57 4.13 -1.51
CA LEU A 71 3.48 5.12 -1.57
C LEU A 71 3.89 6.47 -0.94
N GLN A 72 4.56 6.44 0.23
CA GLN A 72 5.12 7.64 0.83
C GLN A 72 6.05 8.36 -0.16
N GLN A 73 6.96 7.61 -0.80
CA GLN A 73 7.89 8.16 -1.77
C GLN A 73 7.16 8.79 -2.97
N ALA A 74 6.17 8.10 -3.54
CA ALA A 74 5.39 8.62 -4.67
C ALA A 74 4.63 9.93 -4.33
N LEU A 75 4.06 10.02 -3.12
CA LEU A 75 3.43 11.26 -2.65
C LEU A 75 4.47 12.38 -2.47
N SER A 76 5.65 12.08 -1.94
CA SER A 76 6.71 13.08 -1.73
C SER A 76 7.28 13.60 -3.04
N GLU A 77 7.60 12.71 -3.99
CA GLU A 77 8.12 13.05 -5.32
C GLU A 77 7.16 13.92 -6.13
N THR A 78 5.85 13.82 -5.85
CA THR A 78 4.81 14.63 -6.49
C THR A 78 4.38 15.85 -5.65
N GLY A 79 5.07 16.13 -4.53
CA GLY A 79 4.79 17.27 -3.65
C GLY A 79 3.44 17.20 -2.92
N ARG A 80 2.90 15.99 -2.77
CA ARG A 80 1.56 15.66 -2.22
C ARG A 80 1.63 15.04 -0.82
N ASP A 81 2.76 15.17 -0.15
CA ASP A 81 3.01 14.63 1.19
C ASP A 81 2.75 15.63 2.32
N LYS A 82 2.27 16.85 2.01
CA LYS A 82 2.04 17.90 3.03
C LYS A 82 1.04 17.50 4.12
N LEU A 83 0.07 16.64 3.79
CA LEU A 83 -0.96 16.15 4.70
C LEU A 83 -0.72 14.69 5.11
N LEU A 84 0.46 14.15 4.79
CA LEU A 84 0.83 12.78 5.07
C LEU A 84 1.44 12.65 6.47
N THR A 85 0.88 11.76 7.27
CA THR A 85 1.47 11.28 8.52
C THR A 85 1.90 9.83 8.33
N CYS A 86 3.15 9.52 8.67
CA CYS A 86 3.70 8.17 8.58
C CYS A 86 4.06 7.65 9.97
N SER A 87 3.78 6.36 10.23
CA SER A 87 4.14 5.68 11.46
C SER A 87 4.60 4.25 11.16
N TRP A 88 5.87 3.96 11.45
CA TRP A 88 6.52 2.69 11.16
C TRP A 88 6.90 1.99 12.46
N GLN A 89 6.41 0.77 12.68
CA GLN A 89 6.64 0.06 13.94
C GLN A 89 7.62 -1.13 13.75
N PRO A 90 8.83 -1.09 14.32
CA PRO A 90 9.78 -2.20 14.26
C PRO A 90 9.26 -3.44 15.00
N GLY A 91 9.63 -4.64 14.55
CA GLY A 91 9.29 -5.88 15.26
C GLY A 91 7.82 -6.32 15.12
N VAL A 92 7.04 -5.63 14.29
CA VAL A 92 5.61 -5.89 14.10
C VAL A 92 5.37 -6.56 12.76
N ARG A 93 4.83 -7.78 12.83
CA ARG A 93 4.36 -8.59 11.69
C ARG A 93 2.98 -8.15 11.21
N HIS A 94 2.29 -8.96 10.40
CA HIS A 94 0.95 -8.66 9.89
C HIS A 94 -0.15 -8.68 10.98
N ARG A 95 -0.17 -7.65 11.84
CA ARG A 95 -1.17 -7.48 12.91
C ARG A 95 -1.33 -6.00 13.28
N ILE A 96 -2.54 -5.62 13.69
CA ILE A 96 -2.79 -4.29 14.25
C ILE A 96 -2.41 -4.30 15.73
N THR A 97 -1.59 -3.35 16.16
CA THR A 97 -1.12 -3.21 17.55
C THR A 97 -1.95 -2.17 18.32
N PRO A 98 -1.92 -2.16 19.66
CA PRO A 98 -2.47 -1.07 20.44
C PRO A 98 -1.88 0.30 20.05
N GLU A 99 -0.57 0.37 19.80
CA GLU A 99 0.07 1.62 19.37
C GLU A 99 -0.43 2.10 18.00
N ALA A 100 -0.72 1.18 17.07
CA ALA A 100 -1.35 1.51 15.78
C ALA A 100 -2.76 2.09 15.97
N LEU A 101 -3.54 1.53 16.90
CA LEU A 101 -4.87 2.04 17.23
C LEU A 101 -4.79 3.43 17.87
N ASP A 102 -3.86 3.64 18.80
CA ASP A 102 -3.66 4.94 19.43
C ASP A 102 -3.25 6.01 18.41
N ALA A 103 -2.37 5.65 17.45
CA ALA A 103 -2.00 6.52 16.34
C ALA A 103 -3.22 6.88 15.47
N ALA A 104 -4.06 5.91 15.13
CA ALA A 104 -5.27 6.13 14.34
C ALA A 104 -6.29 7.02 15.09
N VAL A 105 -6.54 6.77 16.38
CA VAL A 105 -7.44 7.58 17.20
C VAL A 105 -6.93 9.01 17.33
N THR A 106 -5.63 9.18 17.55
CA THR A 106 -4.99 10.50 17.65
C THR A 106 -5.14 11.25 16.33
N PHE A 107 -4.86 10.59 15.21
CA PHE A 107 -5.00 11.16 13.87
C PHE A 107 -6.45 11.61 13.60
N PHE A 108 -7.45 10.77 13.89
CA PHE A 108 -8.84 11.16 13.70
C PHE A 108 -9.27 12.33 14.59
N ARG A 109 -8.85 12.37 15.86
CA ARG A 109 -9.15 13.51 16.75
C ARG A 109 -8.57 14.84 16.28
N GLN A 110 -7.53 14.81 15.45
CA GLN A 110 -6.88 16.01 14.90
C GLN A 110 -7.54 16.50 13.62
N HIS A 111 -8.24 15.63 12.88
CA HIS A 111 -8.66 15.90 11.50
C HIS A 111 -10.16 15.69 11.24
N LEU A 112 -10.93 15.22 12.21
CA LEU A 112 -12.40 15.11 12.20
C LEU A 112 -13.01 15.97 13.31
#